data_AF-A0A970JAC4-F1
#
_entry.id   AF-A0A970JAC4-F1
#
_cell.length_a   1.000
_cell.length_b   1.000
_cell.length_c   1.000
_cell.angle_alpha   90.00
_cell.angle_beta   90.00
_cell.angle_gamma   90.00
#
_symmetry.space_group_name_H-M   'P 1'
#
loop_
_entity.id
_entity.type
_entity.pdbx_description
1 polymer ?
#
loop_
_entity_poly.entity_id
_entity_poly.type
_entity_poly.pdbx_seq_one_letter_code
_entity_poly.pdbx_strand_id
1 'polypeptide(L)'
;MHDVTQIERQLYILSLLSESKIGYTIDELKKKLDAVGINVSKKTIGRDIDFLSTGNFFVTEEKKNKKTYFMANKFGIENITFSPSELISLHFIKELLKSYSALDIGNTAINLIDRIIATLPKLDKAYLQNLTELIKVNEIFIYSEKNISQEIIDNIRKGIELGKRLCIKYHSFN
;
A
#
# COMPACT_ATOMS: atom_id res chain seq x y z
N MET A 1 20.88 4.52 -28.95
CA MET A 1 20.00 3.41 -28.51
C MET A 1 20.28 3.18 -27.05
N HIS A 2 19.30 3.43 -26.17
CA HIS A 2 19.44 3.04 -24.77
C HIS A 2 19.13 1.55 -24.68
N ASP A 3 20.15 0.74 -24.36
CA ASP A 3 19.97 -0.67 -24.06
C ASP A 3 19.34 -0.75 -22.68
N VAL A 4 18.01 -0.81 -22.64
CA VAL A 4 17.25 -1.04 -21.40
C VAL A 4 17.54 -2.47 -20.95
N THR A 5 17.95 -2.62 -19.70
CA THR A 5 18.29 -3.93 -19.16
C THR A 5 17.07 -4.86 -19.20
N GLN A 6 17.31 -6.17 -19.20
CA GLN A 6 16.21 -7.14 -19.15
C GLN A 6 15.27 -6.91 -17.96
N ILE A 7 15.82 -6.58 -16.79
CA ILE A 7 15.05 -6.34 -15.56
C ILE A 7 14.16 -5.10 -15.71
N GLU A 8 14.71 -3.98 -16.18
CA GLU A 8 13.92 -2.75 -16.38
C GLU A 8 12.77 -2.97 -17.37
N ARG A 9 13.05 -3.70 -18.47
CA ARG A 9 12.03 -4.05 -19.46
C ARG A 9 10.95 -4.96 -18.88
N GLN A 10 11.33 -5.96 -18.08
CA GLN A 10 10.40 -6.86 -17.40
C GLN A 10 9.51 -6.10 -16.39
N LEU A 11 10.09 -5.21 -15.59
CA LEU A 11 9.35 -4.35 -14.66
C LEU A 11 8.36 -3.44 -15.40
N TYR A 12 8.76 -2.90 -16.55
CA TYR A 12 7.88 -2.08 -17.38
C TYR A 12 6.75 -2.89 -18.02
N ILE A 13 7.02 -4.10 -18.52
CA ILE A 13 5.96 -5.01 -19.00
C ILE A 13 4.99 -5.31 -17.86
N LEU A 14 5.49 -5.60 -16.66
CA LEU A 14 4.65 -5.88 -15.49
C LEU A 14 3.78 -4.68 -15.09
N SER A 15 4.30 -3.45 -15.15
CA SER A 15 3.51 -2.25 -14.86
C SER A 15 2.36 -2.08 -15.87
N LEU A 16 2.63 -2.25 -17.17
CA LEU A 16 1.61 -2.23 -18.21
C LEU A 16 0.53 -3.28 -17.96
N LEU A 17 0.94 -4.52 -17.66
CA LEU A 17 0.02 -5.62 -17.39
C LEU A 17 -0.83 -5.39 -16.13
N SER A 18 -0.31 -4.69 -15.11
CA SER A 18 -1.01 -4.39 -13.86
C SER A 18 -2.05 -3.26 -14.00
N GLU A 19 -1.88 -2.38 -14.99
CA GLU A 19 -2.81 -1.27 -15.27
C GLU A 19 -4.00 -1.71 -16.13
N SER A 20 -3.85 -2.76 -16.95
CA SER A 20 -4.89 -3.22 -17.88
C SER A 20 -5.82 -4.25 -17.26
N LYS A 21 -7.13 -3.95 -17.19
CA LYS A 21 -8.16 -4.93 -16.77
C LYS A 21 -8.42 -6.04 -17.79
N ILE A 22 -8.17 -5.77 -19.08
CA ILE A 22 -8.44 -6.70 -20.18
C ILE A 22 -7.16 -7.42 -20.66
N GLY A 23 -6.01 -7.05 -20.11
CA GLY A 23 -4.70 -7.52 -20.55
C GLY A 23 -4.22 -6.87 -21.86
N TYR A 24 -3.11 -7.40 -22.38
CA TYR A 24 -2.53 -7.01 -23.67
C TYR A 24 -2.05 -8.24 -24.44
N THR A 25 -2.13 -8.17 -25.76
CA THR A 25 -1.44 -9.09 -26.66
C THR A 25 0.04 -8.72 -26.81
N ILE A 26 0.89 -9.64 -27.28
CA ILE A 26 2.30 -9.35 -27.59
C ILE A 26 2.42 -8.20 -28.61
N ASP A 27 1.49 -8.12 -29.56
CA ASP A 27 1.47 -7.05 -30.57
C ASP A 27 1.19 -5.67 -29.96
N GLU A 28 0.30 -5.60 -28.98
CA GLU A 28 -0.01 -4.37 -28.25
C GLU A 28 1.11 -3.97 -27.31
N LEU A 29 1.71 -4.93 -26.60
CA LEU A 29 2.90 -4.70 -25.77
C LEU A 29 4.07 -4.18 -26.61
N LYS A 30 4.29 -4.75 -27.80
CA LYS A 30 5.32 -4.25 -28.72
C LYS A 30 5.10 -2.78 -29.06
N LYS A 31 3.88 -2.40 -29.46
CA LYS A 31 3.56 -1.00 -29.79
C LYS A 31 3.82 -0.06 -28.61
N LYS A 32 3.47 -0.48 -27.38
CA LYS A 32 3.69 0.31 -26.17
C LYS A 32 5.17 0.47 -25.83
N LEU A 33 5.95 -0.61 -25.95
CA LEU A 33 7.40 -0.59 -25.75
C LEU A 33 8.11 0.29 -26.79
N ASP A 34 7.74 0.15 -28.07
CA ASP A 34 8.29 0.97 -29.15
C ASP A 34 7.99 2.47 -28.91
N ALA A 35 6.81 2.82 -28.38
CA ALA A 35 6.41 4.20 -28.08
C ALA A 35 7.26 4.88 -26.98
N VAL A 36 7.90 4.11 -26.11
CA VAL A 36 8.83 4.61 -25.08
C VAL A 36 10.30 4.36 -25.43
N GLY A 37 10.59 4.00 -26.67
CA GLY A 37 11.95 3.80 -27.17
C GLY A 37 12.57 2.43 -26.85
N ILE A 38 11.80 1.47 -26.33
CA ILE A 38 12.26 0.11 -26.05
C ILE A 38 11.99 -0.76 -27.28
N ASN A 39 12.96 -0.82 -28.20
CA ASN A 39 12.82 -1.60 -29.43
C ASN A 39 13.30 -3.05 -29.25
N VAL A 40 12.35 -3.96 -29.01
CA VAL A 40 12.62 -5.39 -28.89
C VAL A 40 11.72 -6.24 -29.80
N SER A 41 12.18 -7.46 -30.07
CA SER A 41 11.42 -8.42 -30.87
C SER A 41 10.21 -8.97 -30.09
N LYS A 42 9.16 -9.39 -30.79
CA LYS A 42 8.01 -10.09 -30.20
C LYS A 42 8.45 -11.36 -29.44
N LYS A 43 9.50 -12.03 -29.92
CA LYS A 43 10.08 -13.22 -29.27
C LYS A 43 10.74 -12.87 -27.93
N THR A 44 11.39 -11.71 -27.83
CA THR A 44 11.97 -11.20 -26.59
C THR A 44 10.87 -10.88 -25.58
N ILE A 45 9.81 -10.17 -26.02
CA ILE A 45 8.64 -9.87 -25.18
C ILE A 45 7.99 -11.17 -24.67
N GLY A 46 7.83 -12.17 -25.55
CA GLY A 46 7.32 -13.49 -25.15
C GLY A 46 8.15 -14.14 -24.05
N ARG A 47 9.49 -14.17 -24.19
CA ARG A 47 10.38 -14.72 -23.15
C ARG A 47 10.33 -13.93 -21.85
N ASP A 48 10.20 -12.60 -21.92
CA ASP A 48 10.08 -11.77 -20.72
C ASP A 48 8.77 -12.07 -19.98
N ILE A 49 7.67 -12.27 -20.73
CA ILE A 49 6.39 -12.70 -20.18
C ILE A 49 6.51 -14.12 -19.59
N ASP A 50 7.11 -15.08 -20.30
CA ASP A 50 7.31 -16.44 -19.79
C ASP A 50 8.09 -16.42 -18.45
N PHE A 51 9.11 -15.55 -18.36
CA PHE A 51 9.87 -15.35 -17.12
C PHE A 51 9.02 -14.74 -16.01
N LEU A 52 8.19 -13.73 -16.32
CA LEU A 52 7.29 -13.11 -15.36
C LEU A 52 6.22 -14.10 -14.88
N SER A 53 5.63 -14.88 -15.78
CA SER A 53 4.60 -15.91 -15.50
C SER A 53 5.14 -17.10 -14.69
N THR A 54 6.43 -17.42 -14.81
CA THR A 54 7.07 -18.49 -14.02
C THR A 54 7.61 -18.00 -12.68
N GLY A 55 7.78 -16.69 -12.51
CA GLY A 55 8.14 -16.07 -11.24
C GLY A 55 6.94 -15.84 -10.30
N ASN A 56 7.17 -15.15 -9.18
CA ASN A 56 6.13 -14.79 -8.19
C ASN A 56 5.18 -13.67 -8.67
N PHE A 57 5.19 -13.32 -9.96
CA PHE A 57 4.35 -12.29 -10.53
C PHE A 57 3.20 -13.00 -11.24
N PHE A 58 2.00 -12.97 -10.66
CA PHE A 58 0.80 -13.69 -11.11
C PHE A 58 0.30 -13.24 -12.51
N VAL A 59 1.09 -13.46 -13.55
CA VAL A 59 0.76 -13.19 -14.94
C VAL A 59 -0.01 -14.39 -15.48
N THR A 60 -1.23 -14.15 -15.93
CA THR A 60 -2.13 -15.16 -16.48
C THR A 60 -2.35 -14.93 -17.97
N GLU A 61 -2.70 -16.01 -18.66
CA GLU A 61 -3.03 -16.00 -20.08
C GLU A 61 -4.51 -16.29 -20.29
N GLU A 62 -5.17 -15.45 -21.09
CA GLU A 62 -6.54 -15.68 -21.51
C GLU A 62 -6.63 -15.71 -23.04
N LYS A 63 -7.23 -16.77 -23.58
CA LYS A 63 -7.46 -16.90 -25.03
C LYS A 63 -8.85 -16.40 -25.39
N LYS A 64 -8.91 -15.30 -26.15
CA LYS A 64 -10.15 -14.71 -26.69
C LYS A 64 -10.00 -14.47 -28.18
N ASN A 65 -10.99 -14.87 -28.98
CA ASN A 65 -11.02 -14.60 -30.43
C ASN A 65 -9.70 -14.96 -31.17
N LYS A 66 -9.13 -16.14 -30.88
CA LYS A 66 -7.86 -16.65 -31.43
C LYS A 66 -6.61 -15.80 -31.09
N LYS A 67 -6.71 -14.88 -30.12
CA LYS A 67 -5.58 -14.10 -29.59
C LYS A 67 -5.35 -14.47 -28.12
N THR A 68 -4.09 -14.46 -27.70
CA THR A 68 -3.70 -14.61 -26.29
C THR A 68 -3.49 -13.24 -25.69
N TYR A 69 -4.23 -12.96 -24.61
CA TYR A 69 -4.09 -11.77 -23.79
C TYR A 69 -3.35 -12.15 -22.52
N PHE A 70 -2.34 -11.36 -22.18
CA PHE A 70 -1.58 -11.48 -20.95
C PHE A 70 -2.08 -10.41 -19.99
N MET A 71 -2.27 -10.78 -18.73
CA MET A 71 -2.67 -9.86 -17.67
C MET A 71 -1.96 -10.22 -16.39
N ALA A 72 -1.53 -9.22 -15.64
CA ALA A 72 -1.08 -9.45 -14.28
C ALA A 72 -2.33 -9.40 -13.40
N ASN A 73 -2.65 -10.51 -12.73
CA ASN A 73 -3.56 -10.43 -11.61
C ASN A 73 -2.91 -9.46 -10.62
N LYS A 74 -3.53 -8.28 -10.44
CA LYS A 74 -3.19 -7.39 -9.32
C LYS A 74 -3.09 -8.29 -8.11
N PHE A 75 -1.94 -8.32 -7.43
CA PHE A 75 -1.67 -9.14 -6.24
C PHE A 75 -2.97 -9.33 -5.44
N GLY A 76 -3.65 -10.42 -5.75
CA GLY A 76 -5.07 -10.55 -5.46
C GLY A 76 -5.13 -11.02 -4.05
N ILE A 77 -5.53 -10.15 -3.13
CA ILE A 77 -5.93 -10.59 -1.81
C ILE A 77 -7.30 -11.25 -2.00
N GLU A 78 -7.29 -12.54 -2.35
CA GLU A 78 -8.50 -13.36 -2.41
C GLU A 78 -8.47 -14.34 -1.24
N ASN A 79 -9.60 -14.46 -0.54
CA ASN A 79 -9.81 -15.43 0.54
C ASN A 79 -8.93 -15.24 1.79
N ILE A 80 -8.69 -14.01 2.25
CA ILE A 80 -8.15 -13.80 3.60
C ILE A 80 -9.30 -13.92 4.61
N THR A 81 -9.19 -14.90 5.50
CA THR A 81 -10.01 -15.01 6.70
C THR A 81 -9.30 -14.35 7.86
N PHE A 82 -9.98 -13.45 8.56
CA PHE A 82 -9.46 -12.83 9.77
C PHE A 82 -10.13 -13.40 11.01
N SER A 83 -9.34 -13.63 12.04
CA SER A 83 -9.85 -13.81 13.39
C SER A 83 -10.41 -12.50 13.96
N PRO A 84 -11.24 -12.54 15.01
CA PRO A 84 -11.75 -11.33 15.63
C PRO A 84 -10.67 -10.35 16.11
N SER A 85 -9.54 -10.85 16.66
CA SER A 85 -8.43 -10.01 17.10
C SER A 85 -7.72 -9.32 15.94
N GLU A 86 -7.63 -9.97 14.78
CA GLU A 86 -7.06 -9.36 13.57
C GLU A 86 -8.01 -8.33 12.97
N LEU A 87 -9.34 -8.53 13.05
CA LEU A 87 -10.31 -7.49 12.67
C LEU A 87 -10.21 -6.25 13.57
N ILE A 88 -10.07 -6.45 14.89
CA ILE A 88 -9.81 -5.35 15.84
C ILE A 88 -8.50 -4.64 15.49
N SER A 89 -7.45 -5.39 15.18
CA SER A 89 -6.15 -4.84 14.80
C SER A 89 -6.22 -4.05 13.49
N LEU A 90 -6.96 -4.54 12.50
CA LEU A 90 -7.19 -3.87 11.23
C LEU A 90 -7.93 -2.55 11.43
N HIS A 91 -8.96 -2.54 12.28
CA HIS A 91 -9.68 -1.33 12.67
C HIS A 91 -8.76 -0.33 13.36
N PHE A 92 -7.96 -0.79 14.34
CA PHE A 92 -7.01 0.05 15.07
C PHE A 92 -5.99 0.72 14.13
N ILE A 93 -5.36 -0.04 13.23
CA ILE A 93 -4.40 0.49 12.25
C ILE A 93 -5.08 1.51 11.34
N LYS A 94 -6.31 1.25 10.87
CA LYS A 94 -7.05 2.18 10.03
C LYS A 94 -7.25 3.53 10.73
N GLU A 95 -7.65 3.51 12.00
CA GLU A 95 -7.83 4.73 12.77
C GLU A 95 -6.50 5.49 12.99
N LEU A 96 -5.40 4.79 13.29
CA LEU A 96 -4.08 5.44 13.41
C LEU A 96 -3.62 6.12 12.11
N LEU A 97 -3.93 5.54 10.96
CA LEU A 97 -3.54 6.10 9.66
C LEU A 97 -4.28 7.39 9.31
N LYS A 98 -5.43 7.69 9.93
CA LYS A 98 -6.16 8.96 9.71
C LYS A 98 -5.31 10.18 10.03
N SER A 99 -4.47 10.10 11.07
CA SER A 99 -3.56 11.18 11.44
C SER A 99 -2.47 11.46 10.39
N TYR A 100 -2.28 10.55 9.41
CA TYR A 100 -1.36 10.71 8.28
C TYR A 100 -2.08 10.98 6.95
N SER A 101 -3.40 11.21 6.96
CA SER A 101 -4.21 11.45 5.75
C SER A 101 -3.78 12.67 4.92
N ALA A 102 -3.04 13.61 5.52
CA ALA A 102 -2.46 14.74 4.78
C ALA A 102 -1.25 14.34 3.90
N LEU A 103 -0.67 13.15 4.10
CA LEU A 103 0.46 12.64 3.32
C LEU A 103 -0.03 11.67 2.24
N ASP A 104 0.56 11.72 1.05
CA ASP A 104 0.24 10.80 -0.06
C ASP A 104 0.40 9.33 0.34
N ILE A 105 1.45 9.03 1.13
CA ILE A 105 1.67 7.67 1.65
C ILE A 105 0.59 7.25 2.66
N GLY A 106 0.08 8.18 3.47
CA GLY A 106 -0.99 7.92 4.42
C GLY A 106 -2.32 7.64 3.70
N ASN A 107 -2.66 8.45 2.69
CA ASN A 107 -3.82 8.19 1.83
C ASN A 107 -3.70 6.85 1.10
N THR A 108 -2.51 6.51 0.60
CA THR A 108 -2.26 5.22 -0.03
C THR A 108 -2.49 4.06 0.94
N ALA A 109 -2.05 4.19 2.20
CA ALA A 109 -2.24 3.17 3.23
C ALA A 109 -3.72 3.03 3.64
N ILE A 110 -4.44 4.13 3.81
CA ILE A 110 -5.90 4.12 4.08
C ILE A 110 -6.64 3.40 2.95
N ASN A 111 -6.37 3.77 1.70
CA ASN A 111 -6.97 3.15 0.52
C ASN A 111 -6.65 1.66 0.39
N LEU A 112 -5.48 1.21 0.84
CA LEU A 112 -5.15 -0.21 0.90
C LEU A 112 -6.05 -0.95 1.89
N ILE A 113 -6.19 -0.43 3.12
CA ILE A 113 -7.04 -1.04 4.14
C ILE A 113 -8.51 -1.05 3.70
N ASP A 114 -8.99 0.02 3.08
CA ASP A 114 -10.37 0.06 2.57
C ASP A 114 -10.63 -1.00 1.50
N ARG A 115 -9.65 -1.28 0.62
CA ARG A 115 -9.76 -2.38 -0.34
C ARG A 115 -9.81 -3.75 0.35
N ILE A 116 -9.01 -3.97 1.40
CA ILE A 116 -9.06 -5.20 2.19
C ILE A 116 -10.45 -5.34 2.84
N ILE A 117 -10.95 -4.30 3.51
CA ILE A 117 -12.28 -4.31 4.12
C ILE A 117 -13.38 -4.56 3.07
N ALA A 118 -13.25 -3.98 1.87
CA ALA A 118 -14.21 -4.18 0.79
C ALA A 118 -14.31 -5.65 0.33
N THR A 119 -13.24 -6.43 0.44
CA THR A 119 -13.22 -7.86 0.12
C THR A 119 -13.78 -8.77 1.21
N LEU A 120 -14.01 -8.25 2.43
CA LEU A 120 -14.50 -9.06 3.54
C LEU A 120 -15.96 -9.54 3.36
N PRO A 121 -16.32 -10.71 3.93
CA PRO A 121 -17.70 -11.15 4.11
C PRO A 121 -18.58 -10.11 4.82
N LYS A 122 -19.90 -10.19 4.59
CA LYS A 122 -20.88 -9.23 5.15
C LYS A 122 -20.86 -9.20 6.69
N LEU A 123 -20.65 -10.36 7.34
CA LEU A 123 -20.60 -10.46 8.79
C LEU A 123 -19.41 -9.71 9.38
N ASP A 124 -18.23 -9.87 8.79
CA ASP A 124 -17.00 -9.21 9.26
C ASP A 124 -17.06 -7.70 9.06
N LYS A 125 -17.66 -7.23 7.95
CA LYS A 125 -17.96 -5.80 7.74
C LYS A 125 -18.88 -5.24 8.81
N ALA A 126 -19.94 -5.96 9.16
CA ALA A 126 -20.86 -5.54 10.22
C ALA A 126 -20.17 -5.52 11.59
N TYR A 127 -19.27 -6.47 11.86
CA TYR A 127 -18.45 -6.48 13.07
C TYR A 127 -17.54 -5.25 13.16
N LEU A 128 -16.85 -4.88 12.07
CA LEU A 128 -16.02 -3.67 12.01
C LEU A 128 -16.81 -2.37 12.20
N GLN A 129 -18.04 -2.30 11.66
CA GLN A 129 -18.93 -1.15 11.87
C GLN A 129 -19.29 -0.99 13.35
N ASN A 130 -19.68 -2.08 14.01
CA ASN A 130 -19.96 -2.08 15.46
C ASN A 130 -18.71 -1.67 16.28
N LEU A 131 -17.51 -2.12 15.89
CA LEU A 131 -16.28 -1.70 16.57
C LEU A 131 -16.01 -0.20 16.43
N THR A 132 -16.36 0.41 15.30
CA THR A 132 -16.20 1.87 15.10
C THR A 132 -17.06 2.67 16.09
N GLU A 133 -18.23 2.14 16.46
CA GLU A 133 -19.12 2.75 17.45
C GLU A 133 -18.63 2.55 18.87
N LEU A 134 -17.99 1.41 19.15
CA LEU A 134 -17.56 0.98 20.49
C LEU A 134 -16.13 1.40 20.85
N ILE A 135 -15.25 1.50 19.86
CA ILE A 135 -13.81 1.74 20.01
C ILE A 135 -13.47 2.99 19.22
N LYS A 136 -13.36 4.12 19.93
CA LYS A 136 -12.75 5.33 19.38
C LYS A 136 -11.26 5.33 19.73
N VAL A 137 -10.41 5.20 18.73
CA VAL A 137 -8.97 5.37 18.92
C VAL A 137 -8.72 6.86 19.11
N ASN A 138 -8.26 7.22 20.30
CA ASN A 138 -8.02 8.61 20.66
C ASN A 138 -6.68 9.06 20.08
N GLU A 139 -6.71 9.88 19.03
CA GLU A 139 -5.55 10.37 18.27
C GLU A 139 -4.66 11.37 19.05
N ILE A 140 -4.88 11.54 20.36
CA ILE A 140 -4.25 12.59 21.20
C ILE A 140 -2.71 12.56 21.16
N PHE A 141 -2.08 11.48 20.73
CA PHE A 141 -0.61 11.37 20.70
C PHE A 141 0.07 11.73 19.36
N ILE A 142 -0.68 12.06 18.29
CA ILE A 142 -0.06 12.35 16.97
C ILE A 142 -0.12 13.85 16.60
N TYR A 143 -0.96 14.63 17.27
CA TYR A 143 -0.84 16.09 17.21
C TYR A 143 0.25 16.52 18.20
N SER A 144 1.35 17.08 17.68
CA SER A 144 2.26 17.89 18.48
C SER A 144 1.42 18.86 19.31
N GLU A 145 1.47 18.77 20.65
CA GLU A 145 0.92 19.79 21.52
C GLU A 145 1.37 21.15 20.98
N LYS A 146 0.41 21.98 20.55
CA LYS A 146 0.72 23.27 19.94
C LYS A 146 1.54 24.08 20.95
N ASN A 147 2.81 24.32 20.61
CA ASN A 147 3.78 25.13 21.35
C ASN A 147 4.23 24.59 22.73
N ILE A 148 4.78 23.37 22.80
CA ILE A 148 5.70 23.06 23.91
C ILE A 148 6.97 23.90 23.71
N SER A 149 7.33 24.72 24.70
CA SER A 149 8.58 25.49 24.66
C SER A 149 9.78 24.53 24.57
N GLN A 150 10.65 24.75 23.58
CA GLN A 150 11.89 23.98 23.41
C GLN A 150 12.76 24.00 24.68
N GLU A 151 12.71 25.10 25.42
CA GLU A 151 13.39 25.26 26.71
C GLU A 151 12.91 24.24 27.76
N ILE A 152 11.61 23.93 27.79
CA ILE A 152 11.04 22.92 28.70
C ILE A 152 11.58 21.53 28.34
N ILE A 153 11.63 21.21 27.05
CA ILE A 153 12.15 19.94 26.55
C ILE A 153 13.63 19.79 26.91
N ASP A 154 14.43 20.82 26.68
CA ASP A 154 15.87 20.80 26.96
C ASP A 154 16.16 20.68 28.47
N ASN A 155 15.38 21.35 29.31
CA ASN A 155 15.48 21.22 30.77
C ASN A 155 15.13 19.82 31.27
N ILE A 156 14.10 19.19 30.69
CA ILE A 156 13.74 17.80 31.02
C ILE A 156 14.88 16.86 30.61
N ARG A 157 15.39 16.98 29.38
CA ARG A 157 16.48 16.14 28.86
C ARG A 157 17.73 16.24 29.74
N LYS A 158 18.13 17.46 30.08
CA LYS A 158 19.27 17.71 30.98
C LYS A 158 19.05 17.14 32.39
N GLY A 159 17.81 17.20 32.90
CA GLY A 159 17.46 16.58 34.18
C GLY A 159 17.62 15.06 34.17
N ILE A 160 17.21 14.39 33.08
CA ILE A 160 17.37 12.95 32.89
C ILE A 160 18.85 12.58 32.79
N GLU A 161 19.60 13.26 31.92
CA GLU A 161 21.04 13.01 31.72
C GLU A 161 21.85 13.16 33.01
N LEU A 162 21.49 14.13 33.85
CA LEU A 162 22.19 14.42 35.10
C LEU A 162 21.61 13.68 36.33
N GLY A 163 20.58 12.85 36.15
CA GLY A 163 19.90 12.12 37.23
C GLY A 163 19.31 13.03 38.30
N LYS A 164 18.76 14.19 37.90
CA LYS A 164 18.22 15.22 38.81
C LYS A 164 16.69 15.17 38.87
N ARG A 165 16.14 15.69 39.97
CA ARG A 165 14.69 15.87 40.16
C ARG A 165 14.26 17.19 39.53
N LEU A 166 13.09 17.20 38.91
CA LEU A 166 12.49 18.39 38.29
C LEU A 166 11.35 18.92 39.17
N CYS A 167 11.24 20.25 39.28
CA CYS A 167 10.09 20.90 39.89
C CYS A 167 9.13 21.33 38.79
N ILE A 168 7.88 20.87 38.84
CA ILE A 168 6.88 21.08 37.78
C ILE A 168 5.70 21.83 38.38
N LYS A 169 5.34 22.98 37.78
CA LYS A 169 4.09 23.68 38.07
C LYS A 169 3.03 23.16 37.12
N TYR A 170 2.08 22.41 37.65
CA TYR A 170 1.01 21.79 36.87
C TYR A 170 -0.29 22.60 37.01
N HIS A 171 -0.92 22.93 35.88
CA HIS A 171 -2.23 23.56 35.85
C HIS A 171 -3.31 22.47 35.73
N SER A 172 -4.25 22.43 36.67
CA SER A 172 -5.39 21.50 36.62
C SER A 172 -6.33 21.86 35.48
N PHE A 173 -7.07 20.87 35.00
CA PHE A 173 -8.18 21.10 34.08
C PHE A 173 -9.30 21.86 34.82
N ASN A 174 -9.74 22.99 34.27
CA ASN A 174 -10.97 23.69 34.68
C ASN A 174 -12.12 23.25 33.79
#